data_AF-H2DRK7-F1
#
_entry.id   AF-H2DRK7-F1
#
_cell.length_a   1.000
_cell.length_b   1.000
_cell.length_c   1.000
_cell.angle_alpha   90.00
_cell.angle_beta   90.00
_cell.angle_gamma   90.00
#
_symmetry.space_group_name_H-M   'P 1'
#
loop_
_entity.id
_entity.type
_entity.pdbx_description
1 polymer ?
#
loop_
_entity_poly.entity_id
_entity_poly.type
_entity_poly.pdbx_seq_one_letter_code
_entity_poly.pdbx_strand_id
1 'polypeptide(L)'
;TQPMRMASATANTAKIIEYALFSGYDPVVKMQMGPQTGDARNFTSYEELYEAWKKQMRWLMDIMAHTVNLGRAKDPEFFGRPFLSATYERCVESGIDAVSPEGERGNSWITWFTWVENVDSLAAVKKLVFDEKKYTMAELIDALANNWEGKEEMRLDFVKN
;
A
#
# COMPACT_ATOMS: atom_id res chain seq x y z
N THR A 1 10.55 0.91 -27.97
CA THR A 1 9.67 0.38 -26.90
C THR A 1 10.55 -0.05 -25.73
N GLN A 2 10.06 -0.07 -24.48
CA GLN A 2 10.87 -0.52 -23.33
C GLN A 2 11.27 -2.00 -23.55
N PRO A 3 12.58 -2.34 -23.52
CA PRO A 3 13.05 -3.70 -23.79
C PRO A 3 12.52 -4.72 -22.79
N MET A 4 12.35 -4.33 -21.53
CA MET A 4 11.83 -5.18 -20.49
C MET A 4 10.54 -4.62 -19.90
N ARG A 5 9.52 -5.47 -19.79
CA ARG A 5 8.28 -5.16 -19.05
C ARG A 5 8.27 -6.02 -17.79
N MET A 6 8.41 -5.40 -16.62
CA MET A 6 8.23 -6.09 -15.34
C MET A 6 7.44 -5.21 -14.37
N ALA A 7 6.55 -5.84 -13.62
CA ALA A 7 5.93 -5.21 -12.45
C ALA A 7 7.06 -4.78 -11.52
N SER A 8 7.10 -3.49 -11.20
CA SER A 8 8.26 -2.94 -10.50
C SER A 8 8.17 -3.19 -9.00
N ALA A 9 6.97 -3.16 -8.43
CA ALA A 9 6.72 -3.56 -7.05
C ALA A 9 5.27 -4.05 -6.89
N THR A 10 5.04 -4.84 -5.84
CA THR A 10 3.72 -5.32 -5.42
C THR A 10 3.51 -4.98 -3.94
N ALA A 11 2.29 -4.61 -3.57
CA ALA A 11 1.91 -4.38 -2.18
C ALA A 11 0.59 -5.07 -1.82
N ASN A 12 0.52 -5.56 -0.58
CA ASN A 12 -0.74 -5.85 0.09
C ASN A 12 -1.27 -4.52 0.66
N THR A 13 -2.29 -3.96 0.03
CA THR A 13 -2.80 -2.64 0.41
C THR A 13 -3.87 -2.68 1.49
N ALA A 14 -4.40 -3.85 1.87
CA ALA A 14 -5.33 -3.95 3.00
C ALA A 14 -4.64 -3.56 4.33
N LYS A 15 -3.31 -3.70 4.40
CA LYS A 15 -2.52 -3.21 5.54
C LYS A 15 -2.59 -1.70 5.74
N ILE A 16 -2.92 -0.91 4.71
CA ILE A 16 -2.97 0.55 4.84
C ILE A 16 -4.06 0.97 5.83
N ILE A 17 -5.26 0.38 5.75
CA ILE A 17 -6.34 0.69 6.69
C ILE A 17 -6.05 0.18 8.09
N GLU A 18 -5.44 -1.01 8.23
CA GLU A 18 -4.99 -1.50 9.54
C GLU A 18 -3.95 -0.54 10.16
N TYR A 19 -2.97 -0.09 9.38
CA TYR A 19 -1.99 0.90 9.85
C TYR A 19 -2.64 2.25 10.19
N ALA A 20 -3.70 2.67 9.49
CA ALA A 20 -4.42 3.88 9.84
C ALA A 20 -5.12 3.74 11.21
N LEU A 21 -5.68 2.56 11.50
CA LEU A 21 -6.37 2.22 12.74
C LEU A 21 -5.42 1.98 13.91
N PHE A 22 -4.23 1.44 13.67
CA PHE A 22 -3.22 1.09 14.68
C PHE A 22 -2.00 2.02 14.70
N SER A 23 -2.13 3.25 14.21
CA SER A 23 -1.04 4.26 14.22
C SER A 23 0.28 3.80 13.58
N GLY A 24 0.19 3.05 12.47
CA GLY A 24 1.33 2.49 11.75
C GLY A 24 1.92 1.22 12.36
N TYR A 25 1.43 0.78 13.51
CA TYR A 25 1.86 -0.46 14.13
C TYR A 25 1.18 -1.67 13.47
N ASP A 26 1.97 -2.69 13.17
CA ASP A 26 1.47 -3.95 12.62
C ASP A 26 1.33 -4.98 13.75
N PRO A 27 0.10 -5.40 14.11
CA PRO A 27 -0.12 -6.37 15.18
C PRO A 27 0.34 -7.79 14.82
N VAL A 28 0.43 -8.12 13.52
CA VAL A 28 0.82 -9.46 13.05
C VAL A 28 2.32 -9.66 13.17
N VAL A 29 3.12 -8.73 12.64
CA VAL A 29 4.60 -8.81 12.73
C VAL A 29 5.17 -8.13 13.98
N LYS A 30 4.31 -7.49 14.78
CA LYS A 30 4.64 -6.83 16.05
C LYS A 30 5.72 -5.77 15.92
N MET A 31 5.58 -4.92 14.90
CA MET A 31 6.56 -3.89 14.59
C MET A 31 5.88 -2.60 14.14
N GLN A 32 6.50 -1.47 14.46
CA GLN A 32 6.13 -0.19 13.86
C GLN A 32 6.54 -0.23 12.38
N MET A 33 5.56 -0.39 11.50
CA MET A 33 5.79 -0.43 10.05
C MET A 33 5.67 0.98 9.48
N GLY A 34 4.46 1.55 9.55
CA GLY A 34 4.15 2.86 8.99
C GLY A 34 4.44 4.03 9.92
N PRO A 35 4.29 5.28 9.45
CA PRO A 35 4.36 6.47 10.29
C PRO A 35 3.31 6.46 11.41
N GLN A 36 3.63 7.09 12.54
CA GLN A 36 2.68 7.30 13.64
C GLN A 36 1.66 8.38 13.25
N THR A 37 0.43 7.95 12.96
CA THR A 37 -0.66 8.83 12.49
C THR A 37 -1.63 9.26 13.59
N GLY A 38 -1.33 8.96 14.86
CA GLY A 38 -2.21 9.17 16.01
C GLY A 38 -2.99 7.91 16.39
N ASP A 39 -3.47 7.83 17.63
CA ASP A 39 -4.32 6.73 18.09
C ASP A 39 -5.74 6.93 17.57
N ALA A 40 -6.21 5.99 16.74
CA ALA A 40 -7.50 6.09 16.08
C ALA A 40 -8.69 6.07 17.05
N ARG A 41 -8.50 5.60 18.29
CA ARG A 41 -9.51 5.69 19.35
C ARG A 41 -9.91 7.14 19.67
N ASN A 42 -9.01 8.09 19.40
CA ASN A 42 -9.21 9.51 19.67
C ASN A 42 -9.73 10.30 18.46
N PHE A 43 -9.95 9.65 17.31
CA PHE A 43 -10.45 10.35 16.13
C PHE A 43 -11.90 10.80 16.34
N THR A 44 -12.14 12.09 16.15
CA THR A 44 -13.47 12.71 16.35
C THR A 44 -14.26 12.88 15.07
N SER A 45 -13.61 12.70 13.92
CA SER A 45 -14.19 12.84 12.58
C SER A 45 -13.68 11.76 11.62
N TYR A 46 -14.47 11.45 10.59
CA TYR A 46 -14.06 10.52 9.52
C TYR A 46 -12.85 11.07 8.76
N GLU A 47 -12.76 12.39 8.62
CA GLU A 47 -11.67 13.08 7.93
C GLU A 47 -10.32 12.81 8.59
N GLU A 48 -10.25 12.72 9.93
CA GLU A 48 -9.03 12.35 10.65
C GLU A 48 -8.55 10.94 10.28
N LEU A 49 -9.47 9.97 10.25
CA LEU A 49 -9.16 8.61 9.80
C LEU A 49 -8.71 8.59 8.33
N TYR A 50 -9.41 9.33 7.47
CA TYR A 50 -9.08 9.38 6.05
C TYR A 50 -7.71 10.03 5.79
N GLU A 51 -7.34 11.06 6.55
CA GLU A 51 -5.98 11.63 6.50
C GLU A 51 -4.91 10.67 7.02
N ALA A 52 -5.18 9.93 8.11
CA ALA A 52 -4.29 8.87 8.59
C ALA A 52 -4.07 7.80 7.51
N TRP A 53 -5.15 7.32 6.89
CA TRP A 53 -5.10 6.36 5.79
C TRP A 53 -4.29 6.88 4.59
N LYS A 54 -4.51 8.13 4.15
CA LYS A 54 -3.71 8.74 3.07
C LYS A 54 -2.23 8.86 3.42
N LYS A 55 -1.88 9.15 4.68
CA LYS A 55 -0.49 9.20 5.13
C LYS A 55 0.16 7.81 5.05
N GLN A 56 -0.53 6.76 5.51
CA GLN A 56 -0.05 5.38 5.39
C GLN A 56 0.11 4.95 3.93
N MET A 57 -0.87 5.26 3.06
CA MET A 57 -0.82 4.96 1.63
C MET A 57 0.38 5.64 0.95
N ARG A 58 0.59 6.93 1.22
CA ARG A 58 1.72 7.68 0.67
C ARG A 58 3.05 7.10 1.11
N TRP A 59 3.19 6.78 2.40
CA TRP A 59 4.39 6.15 2.94
C TRP A 59 4.70 4.81 2.24
N LEU A 60 3.70 3.93 2.11
CA LEU A 60 3.88 2.63 1.47
C LEU A 60 4.31 2.76 0.00
N MET A 61 3.69 3.71 -0.72
CA MET A 61 4.06 4.01 -2.11
C MET A 61 5.44 4.60 -2.26
N ASP A 62 5.82 5.49 -1.37
CA ASP A 62 7.12 6.14 -1.37
C ASP A 62 8.25 5.11 -1.24
N ILE A 63 8.12 4.18 -0.29
CA ILE A 63 9.09 3.08 -0.11
C ILE A 63 9.23 2.27 -1.40
N MET A 64 8.12 1.85 -2.01
CA MET A 64 8.15 1.03 -3.22
C MET A 64 8.77 1.79 -4.40
N ALA A 65 8.33 3.02 -4.65
CA ALA A 65 8.82 3.82 -5.76
C ALA A 65 10.31 4.13 -5.63
N HIS A 66 10.77 4.51 -4.43
CA HIS A 66 12.19 4.76 -4.17
C HIS A 66 13.04 3.52 -4.35
N THR A 67 12.60 2.37 -3.82
CA THR A 67 13.35 1.10 -3.95
C THR A 67 13.48 0.68 -5.40
N VAL A 68 12.40 0.76 -6.17
CA VAL A 68 12.39 0.46 -7.61
C VAL A 68 13.31 1.38 -8.39
N ASN A 69 13.20 2.69 -8.14
CA ASN A 69 13.99 3.67 -8.87
C ASN A 69 15.48 3.54 -8.58
N LEU A 70 15.84 3.22 -7.32
CA LEU A 70 17.22 2.93 -6.95
C LEU A 70 17.75 1.70 -7.69
N GLY A 71 16.99 0.59 -7.69
CA GLY A 71 17.35 -0.61 -8.42
C GLY A 71 17.55 -0.31 -9.91
N ARG A 72 16.60 0.38 -10.54
CA ARG A 72 16.69 0.77 -11.96
C ARG A 72 17.92 1.62 -12.28
N ALA A 73 18.30 2.55 -11.40
CA ALA A 73 19.47 3.39 -11.59
C ALA A 73 20.78 2.60 -11.47
N LYS A 74 20.79 1.51 -10.68
CA LYS A 74 21.97 0.71 -10.37
C LYS A 74 22.11 -0.58 -11.18
N ASP A 75 21.02 -1.11 -11.70
CA ASP A 75 21.00 -2.35 -12.48
C ASP A 75 22.05 -2.38 -13.61
N PRO A 76 22.27 -1.31 -14.40
CA PRO A 76 23.28 -1.34 -15.45
C PRO A 76 24.72 -1.47 -14.94
N GLU A 77 25.00 -1.01 -13.72
CA GLU A 77 26.33 -1.07 -13.09
C GLU A 77 26.65 -2.48 -12.57
N PHE A 78 25.64 -3.25 -12.15
CA PHE A 78 25.83 -4.54 -11.47
C PHE A 78 25.34 -5.76 -12.25
N PHE A 79 24.30 -5.59 -13.08
CA PHE A 79 23.50 -6.69 -13.64
C PHE A 79 23.19 -6.50 -15.13
N GLY A 80 24.21 -6.12 -15.92
CA GLY A 80 24.09 -6.02 -17.38
C GLY A 80 23.54 -7.30 -18.01
N ARG A 81 22.72 -7.16 -19.05
CA ARG A 81 21.99 -8.27 -19.69
C ARG A 81 22.32 -8.38 -21.17
N PRO A 82 23.58 -8.71 -21.55
CA PRO A 82 24.05 -8.63 -22.94
C PRO A 82 23.23 -9.51 -23.91
N PHE A 83 22.78 -10.69 -23.48
CA PHE A 83 21.92 -11.55 -24.31
C PHE A 83 20.55 -10.90 -24.57
N LEU A 84 19.93 -10.31 -23.54
CA LEU A 84 18.68 -9.58 -23.71
C LEU A 84 18.91 -8.37 -24.63
N SER A 85 19.94 -7.57 -24.35
CA SER A 85 20.33 -6.40 -25.16
C SER A 85 20.53 -6.74 -26.63
N ALA A 86 21.16 -7.87 -26.96
CA ALA A 86 21.36 -8.32 -28.33
C ALA A 86 20.06 -8.64 -29.09
N THR A 87 18.95 -8.91 -28.38
CA THR A 87 17.64 -9.19 -29.00
C THR A 87 16.77 -7.95 -29.22
N TYR A 88 17.20 -6.76 -28.80
CA TYR A 88 16.43 -5.52 -28.95
C TYR A 88 17.15 -4.51 -29.86
N GLU A 89 16.46 -4.11 -30.94
CA GLU A 89 16.93 -3.14 -31.94
C GLU A 89 17.52 -1.88 -31.31
N ARG A 90 16.79 -1.22 -30.38
CA ARG A 90 17.29 -0.04 -29.65
C ARG A 90 18.65 -0.29 -29.02
N CYS A 91 18.83 -1.42 -28.35
CA CYS A 91 20.06 -1.73 -27.62
C CYS A 91 21.22 -1.98 -28.57
N VAL A 92 20.97 -2.65 -29.69
CA VAL A 92 21.97 -2.91 -30.74
C VAL A 92 22.39 -1.61 -31.43
N GLU A 93 21.43 -0.76 -31.81
CA GLU A 93 21.70 0.51 -32.50
C GLU A 93 22.43 1.52 -31.62
N SER A 94 22.08 1.58 -30.33
CA SER A 94 22.66 2.57 -29.39
C SER A 94 23.88 2.06 -28.62
N GLY A 95 24.14 0.75 -28.62
CA GLY A 95 25.17 0.15 -27.77
C GLY A 95 24.86 0.22 -26.27
N ILE A 96 23.61 0.49 -25.91
CA ILE A 96 23.14 0.64 -24.53
C ILE A 96 22.46 -0.64 -24.05
N ASP A 97 22.78 -1.07 -22.83
CA ASP A 97 22.16 -2.26 -22.24
C ASP A 97 20.64 -2.11 -22.07
N ALA A 98 19.89 -3.21 -22.22
CA ALA A 98 18.45 -3.28 -22.09
C ALA A 98 17.92 -2.81 -20.73
N VAL A 99 18.71 -2.93 -19.66
CA VAL A 99 18.34 -2.46 -18.31
C VAL A 99 18.65 -0.98 -18.10
N SER A 100 19.36 -0.32 -19.02
CA SER A 100 19.69 1.10 -18.88
C SER A 100 18.45 1.98 -19.03
N PRO A 101 18.24 2.94 -18.09
CA PRO A 101 17.17 3.90 -18.19
C PRO A 101 17.41 4.96 -19.29
N GLU A 102 18.60 5.03 -19.87
CA GLU A 102 18.97 6.04 -20.87
C GLU A 102 18.19 5.87 -22.18
N GLY A 103 17.41 6.88 -22.60
CA GLY A 103 16.62 6.82 -23.83
C GLY A 103 15.38 5.92 -23.72
N GLU A 104 14.99 5.56 -22.51
CA GLU A 104 13.84 4.71 -22.23
C GLU A 104 12.50 5.46 -22.37
N ARG A 105 11.49 4.79 -22.94
CA ARG A 105 10.09 5.23 -22.87
C ARG A 105 9.43 4.43 -21.74
N GLY A 106 9.37 5.02 -20.56
CA GLY A 106 9.00 4.34 -19.32
C GLY A 106 7.62 3.67 -19.38
N ASN A 107 7.52 2.49 -18.76
CA ASN A 107 6.29 1.75 -18.52
C ASN A 107 6.37 1.03 -17.15
N SER A 108 6.85 1.76 -16.13
CA SER A 108 6.90 1.28 -14.74
C SER A 108 5.49 1.32 -14.12
N TRP A 109 5.12 0.27 -13.39
CA TRP A 109 3.90 0.26 -12.60
C TRP A 109 4.12 -0.46 -11.26
N ILE A 110 3.29 -0.09 -10.30
CA ILE A 110 3.18 -0.74 -8.99
C ILE A 110 1.81 -1.41 -8.93
N THR A 111 1.78 -2.69 -8.55
CA THR A 111 0.55 -3.45 -8.44
C THR A 111 0.06 -3.45 -7.00
N TRP A 112 -1.20 -3.04 -6.82
CA TRP A 112 -1.86 -3.06 -5.52
C TRP A 112 -2.80 -4.26 -5.43
N PHE A 113 -2.45 -5.22 -4.60
CA PHE A 113 -3.36 -6.28 -4.20
C PHE A 113 -4.23 -5.81 -3.03
N THR A 114 -5.39 -6.45 -2.89
CA THR A 114 -6.33 -6.22 -1.77
C THR A 114 -6.71 -4.73 -1.61
N TRP A 115 -7.07 -4.08 -2.72
CA TRP A 115 -7.45 -2.66 -2.73
C TRP A 115 -8.85 -2.43 -2.17
N VAL A 116 -9.79 -3.31 -2.50
CA VAL A 116 -11.22 -3.15 -2.19
C VAL A 116 -11.47 -3.14 -0.69
N GLU A 117 -10.66 -3.87 0.08
CA GLU A 117 -10.69 -3.93 1.53
C GLU A 117 -10.53 -2.54 2.17
N ASN A 118 -9.78 -1.63 1.54
CA ASN A 118 -9.69 -0.25 2.01
C ASN A 118 -11.02 0.49 1.81
N VAL A 119 -11.64 0.33 0.64
CA VAL A 119 -12.89 1.02 0.29
C VAL A 119 -14.01 0.55 1.21
N ASP A 120 -14.17 -0.76 1.36
CA ASP A 120 -15.22 -1.36 2.19
C ASP A 120 -15.02 -0.99 3.66
N SER A 121 -13.78 -1.04 4.16
CA SER A 121 -13.49 -0.66 5.56
C SER A 121 -13.74 0.81 5.82
N LEU A 122 -13.31 1.71 4.92
CA LEU A 122 -13.56 3.14 5.06
C LEU A 122 -15.06 3.46 5.01
N ALA A 123 -15.81 2.83 4.11
CA ALA A 123 -17.26 2.99 4.03
C ALA A 123 -17.96 2.50 5.30
N ALA A 124 -17.59 1.31 5.80
CA ALA A 124 -18.14 0.73 7.01
C ALA A 124 -17.92 1.63 8.23
N VAL A 125 -16.70 2.13 8.41
CA VAL A 125 -16.35 3.02 9.53
C VAL A 125 -17.08 4.35 9.40
N LYS A 126 -17.12 4.95 8.20
CA LYS A 126 -17.86 6.19 7.98
C LYS A 126 -19.33 6.03 8.38
N LYS A 127 -19.98 4.97 7.89
CA LYS A 127 -21.40 4.71 8.16
C LYS A 127 -21.65 4.38 9.63
N LEU A 128 -21.03 3.34 10.16
CA LEU A 128 -21.40 2.77 11.46
C LEU A 128 -20.83 3.55 12.65
N VAL A 129 -19.70 4.24 12.48
CA VAL A 129 -19.05 4.99 13.57
C VAL A 129 -19.35 6.48 13.52
N PHE A 130 -19.29 7.10 12.34
CA PHE A 130 -19.40 8.56 12.23
C PHE A 130 -20.80 9.05 11.85
N ASP A 131 -21.45 8.43 10.86
CA ASP A 131 -22.76 8.85 10.36
C ASP A 131 -23.90 8.36 11.29
N GLU A 132 -24.00 7.06 11.53
CA GLU A 132 -25.04 6.43 12.35
C GLU A 132 -24.69 6.38 13.84
N LYS A 133 -23.39 6.48 14.18
CA LYS A 133 -22.88 6.42 15.56
C LYS A 133 -23.37 5.18 16.33
N LYS A 134 -23.50 4.06 15.62
CA LYS A 134 -23.88 2.76 16.21
C LYS A 134 -22.77 2.21 17.11
N TYR A 135 -21.51 2.49 16.75
CA TYR A 135 -20.32 2.11 17.51
C TYR A 135 -19.36 3.30 17.65
N THR A 136 -18.46 3.22 18.62
CA THR A 136 -17.34 4.15 18.78
C THR A 136 -16.07 3.62 18.13
N MET A 137 -15.11 4.52 17.85
CA MET A 137 -13.77 4.10 17.39
C MET A 137 -13.09 3.16 18.38
N ALA A 138 -13.22 3.41 19.70
CA ALA A 138 -12.63 2.54 20.72
C ALA A 138 -13.19 1.11 20.67
N GLU A 139 -14.52 0.97 20.57
CA GLU A 139 -15.15 -0.35 20.44
C GLU A 139 -14.71 -1.09 19.18
N LEU A 140 -14.55 -0.38 18.05
CA LEU A 140 -14.05 -0.98 16.81
C LEU A 140 -12.60 -1.46 16.96
N ILE A 141 -11.72 -0.62 17.48
CA ILE A 141 -10.31 -0.99 17.65
C ILE A 141 -10.16 -2.19 18.58
N ASP A 142 -10.92 -2.24 19.68
CA ASP A 142 -10.89 -3.35 20.62
C ASP A 142 -11.49 -4.63 20.01
N ALA A 143 -12.56 -4.51 19.22
CA ALA A 143 -13.13 -5.63 18.47
C ALA A 143 -12.13 -6.20 17.45
N LEU A 144 -11.44 -5.33 16.69
CA LEU A 144 -10.41 -5.74 15.74
C LEU A 144 -9.22 -6.41 16.44
N ALA A 145 -8.74 -5.83 17.55
CA ALA A 145 -7.62 -6.35 18.31
C ALA A 145 -7.87 -7.75 18.89
N ASN A 146 -9.12 -8.08 19.23
CA ASN A 146 -9.52 -9.41 19.68
C ASN A 146 -10.22 -10.25 18.60
N ASN A 147 -10.00 -9.93 17.31
CA ASN A 147 -10.56 -10.67 16.17
C ASN A 147 -12.08 -10.95 16.29
N TRP A 148 -12.83 -9.95 16.71
CA TRP A 148 -14.29 -9.96 16.86
C TRP A 148 -14.85 -10.96 17.90
N GLU A 149 -14.01 -11.57 18.73
CA GLU A 149 -14.47 -12.51 19.75
C GLU A 149 -15.44 -11.82 20.74
N GLY A 150 -16.62 -12.42 20.91
CA GLY A 150 -17.70 -11.84 21.72
C GLY A 150 -18.42 -10.64 21.09
N LYS A 151 -18.11 -10.28 19.83
CA LYS A 151 -18.64 -9.11 19.11
C LYS A 151 -19.25 -9.48 17.74
N GLU A 152 -19.86 -10.66 17.64
CA GLU A 152 -20.36 -11.18 16.36
C GLU A 152 -21.45 -10.31 15.72
N GLU A 153 -22.36 -9.72 16.51
CA GLU A 153 -23.38 -8.80 16.00
C GLU A 153 -22.72 -7.59 15.31
N MET A 154 -21.75 -6.96 15.99
CA MET A 154 -20.97 -5.85 15.43
C MET A 154 -20.24 -6.28 14.16
N ARG A 155 -19.58 -7.44 14.15
CA ARG A 155 -18.90 -7.96 12.95
C ARG A 155 -19.88 -8.11 11.77
N LEU A 156 -21.07 -8.65 12.01
CA LEU A 156 -22.09 -8.82 10.97
C LEU A 156 -22.62 -7.49 10.44
N ASP A 157 -22.72 -6.46 11.28
CA ASP A 157 -23.11 -5.12 10.84
C ASP A 157 -22.05 -4.51 9.91
N PHE A 158 -20.77 -4.68 10.21
CA PHE A 158 -19.68 -4.23 9.33
C PHE A 158 -19.68 -4.97 7.97
N VAL A 159 -20.07 -6.26 7.96
CA VAL A 159 -20.18 -7.06 6.72
C VAL A 159 -21.39 -6.66 5.87
N LYS A 160 -22.49 -6.21 6.49
CA LYS A 160 -23.75 -5.87 5.81
C LYS A 160 -23.92 -4.37 5.57
N ASN A 161 -22.88 -3.57 5.79
CA ASN A 161 -22.96 -2.11 5.75
C ASN A 161 -23.39 -1.58 4.37
#